data_AF-A0AAD6EWX0-F1
#
_entry.id   AF-A0AAD6EWX0-F1
#
_cell.length_a   1.000
_cell.length_b   1.000
_cell.length_c   1.000
_cell.angle_alpha   90.00
_cell.angle_beta   90.00
_cell.angle_gamma   90.00
#
_symmetry.space_group_name_H-M   'P 1'
#
loop_
_entity.id
_entity.type
_entity.pdbx_description
1 polymer ?
#
loop_
_entity_poly.entity_id
_entity_poly.type
_entity_poly.pdbx_seq_one_letter_code
_entity_poly.pdbx_strand_id
1 'polypeptide(L)'
;MDAANFIKPMLDSGWLRCIGATTIKEFKKYVEKDKAFERRFQVVHVTQPSLADTLNILRGIKEKIEYDNEGLRIKDETLKVAVELSNRYISGRHQPDKAIKLVQQAAANVRLQLDCPVEIVELQEQEISLKLELQAIDKKNDCASKARVLEVEKELLELKDKLQDMKLTYRMEKLRVDKYRKLKHWRGEILSSQQEAKKKMDQARLSDIEHDLRRTDLAISKAEKVMGCNVMLTETVGPEHIAEVVSCWTGIPVTRLGQNEKTLLASLADRLHQRVVGQDDAVNAVATAIVRSRSGLGKPQRPIGSFILLGPPGVGKTELAKALAEQLFGDENLLVRFDMSEFMEKNSVARLIGASPGLVGYNEGGQLTEQVRREPYSVILFDEVEKAHVAVLDLLLQVLDASRLTDNQGKTIDFSNTVIIMTSNLGSEHFPTDMQGPATLDDAHKILVIKEVKKFFRPEFLDRVDRIVILNRLSRDELREVARRHMNDVATRFAKKGIALRVTDAVLDIFTESNNPEYMLYGARNIQRMIEERVTDHLAIMLVTEQIFENSTVCIEVDQEKNELAYRVEENGGC
;
A
#
# COMPACT_ATOMS: atom_id res chain seq x y z
N MET A 1 -22.44 42.29 14.45
CA MET A 1 -21.99 42.20 15.85
C MET A 1 -21.37 40.84 16.05
N ASP A 2 -20.14 40.80 16.54
CA ASP A 2 -19.39 39.55 16.71
C ASP A 2 -19.74 38.92 18.07
N ALA A 3 -20.02 37.62 18.11
CA ALA A 3 -20.49 36.93 19.32
C ALA A 3 -19.48 37.05 20.50
N ALA A 4 -18.19 37.16 20.17
CA ALA A 4 -17.13 37.40 21.13
C ALA A 4 -17.32 38.69 21.95
N ASN A 5 -17.86 39.76 21.35
CA ASN A 5 -18.08 41.03 22.05
C ASN A 5 -19.22 40.95 23.08
N PHE A 6 -20.18 40.03 22.89
CA PHE A 6 -21.25 39.80 23.85
C PHE A 6 -20.76 39.00 25.07
N ILE A 7 -19.85 38.05 24.84
CA ILE A 7 -19.37 37.13 25.87
C ILE A 7 -18.35 37.79 26.82
N LYS A 8 -17.58 38.77 26.32
CA LYS A 8 -16.58 39.52 27.10
C LYS A 8 -17.10 39.94 28.49
N PRO A 9 -18.09 40.84 28.63
CA PRO A 9 -18.54 41.32 29.95
C PRO A 9 -19.03 40.21 30.89
N MET A 10 -19.56 39.10 30.35
CA MET A 10 -20.00 37.95 31.14
C MET A 10 -18.82 37.13 31.72
N LEU A 11 -17.68 37.10 31.02
CA LEU A 11 -16.44 36.48 31.52
C LEU A 11 -15.79 37.31 32.63
N ASP A 12 -15.75 38.65 32.50
CA ASP A 12 -15.14 39.54 33.52
C ASP A 12 -15.93 39.54 34.83
N SER A 13 -17.26 39.49 34.73
CA SER A 13 -18.15 39.42 35.90
C SER A 13 -18.15 38.03 36.56
N GLY A 14 -17.51 37.03 35.96
CA GLY A 14 -17.50 35.65 36.43
C GLY A 14 -18.85 34.93 36.33
N TRP A 15 -19.84 35.57 35.68
CA TRP A 15 -21.18 35.01 35.48
C TRP A 15 -21.16 33.82 34.52
N LEU A 16 -20.27 33.86 33.51
CA LEU A 16 -20.02 32.75 32.60
C LEU A 16 -18.69 32.06 32.95
N ARG A 17 -18.76 30.76 33.24
CA ARG A 17 -17.59 29.88 33.33
C ARG A 17 -17.60 28.94 32.13
N CYS A 18 -16.56 28.99 31.32
CA CYS A 18 -16.45 28.12 30.16
C CYS A 18 -15.03 27.55 30.02
N ILE A 19 -14.94 26.41 29.34
CA ILE A 19 -13.68 25.80 28.92
C ILE A 19 -13.72 25.82 27.39
N GLY A 20 -12.78 26.54 26.78
CA GLY A 20 -12.60 26.58 25.33
C GLY A 20 -11.58 25.53 24.89
N ALA A 21 -11.86 24.83 23.80
CA ALA A 21 -10.91 23.94 23.14
C ALA A 21 -10.73 24.41 21.69
N THR A 22 -9.48 24.63 21.28
CA THR A 22 -9.16 25.09 19.92
C THR A 22 -7.77 24.58 19.51
N THR A 23 -7.51 24.55 18.20
CA THR A 23 -6.16 24.24 17.69
C THR A 23 -5.24 25.45 17.80
N ILE A 24 -3.92 25.22 17.86
CA ILE A 24 -2.94 26.33 17.86
C ILE A 24 -3.13 27.24 16.64
N LYS A 25 -3.45 26.67 15.47
CA LYS A 25 -3.67 27.43 14.23
C LYS A 25 -4.87 28.37 14.33
N GLU A 26 -6.00 27.88 14.85
CA GLU A 26 -7.20 28.67 15.03
C GLU A 26 -7.05 29.70 16.16
N PHE A 27 -6.37 29.34 17.25
CA PHE A 27 -6.04 30.25 18.33
C PHE A 27 -5.28 31.47 17.82
N LYS A 28 -4.20 31.26 17.04
CA LYS A 28 -3.44 32.36 16.43
C LYS A 28 -4.26 33.20 15.45
N LYS A 29 -5.14 32.55 14.68
CA LYS A 29 -5.93 33.21 13.63
C LYS A 29 -7.06 34.06 14.19
N TYR A 30 -7.73 33.62 15.25
CA TYR A 30 -8.99 34.20 15.73
C TYR A 30 -8.90 34.79 17.14
N VAL A 31 -8.15 34.18 18.06
CA VAL A 31 -8.09 34.61 19.48
C VAL A 31 -6.95 35.60 19.70
N GLU A 32 -5.75 35.29 19.22
CA GLU A 32 -4.55 36.13 19.41
C GLU A 32 -4.65 37.48 18.69
N LYS A 33 -5.48 37.58 17.64
CA LYS A 33 -5.80 38.86 16.99
C LYS A 33 -6.56 39.82 17.92
N ASP A 34 -7.35 39.30 18.86
CA ASP A 34 -8.11 40.08 19.82
C ASP A 34 -7.52 39.93 21.24
N LYS A 35 -6.52 40.77 21.52
CA LYS A 35 -5.84 40.81 22.83
C LYS A 35 -6.78 41.00 24.03
N ALA A 36 -7.93 41.64 23.83
CA ALA A 36 -8.89 41.86 24.92
C ALA A 36 -9.68 40.60 25.26
N PHE A 37 -9.90 39.71 24.27
CA PHE A 37 -10.51 38.41 24.46
C PHE A 37 -9.50 37.39 25.00
N GLU A 38 -8.29 37.37 24.45
CA GLU A 38 -7.20 36.48 24.87
C GLU A 38 -6.90 36.58 26.37
N ARG A 39 -6.80 37.81 26.91
CA ARG A 39 -6.50 38.07 28.33
C ARG A 39 -7.52 37.50 29.31
N ARG A 40 -8.71 37.12 28.84
CA ARG A 40 -9.79 36.56 29.68
C ARG A 40 -9.69 35.04 29.82
N PHE A 41 -8.81 34.41 29.05
CA PHE A 41 -8.57 32.97 29.10
C PHE A 41 -7.16 32.69 29.59
N GLN A 42 -7.01 31.65 30.40
CA GLN A 42 -5.72 31.05 30.70
C GLN A 42 -5.43 29.99 29.63
N VAL A 43 -4.33 30.17 28.89
CA VAL A 43 -3.93 29.20 27.86
C VAL A 43 -3.30 27.98 28.55
N VAL A 44 -3.92 26.82 28.38
CA VAL A 44 -3.39 25.53 28.84
C VAL A 44 -2.96 24.74 27.61
N HIS A 45 -1.66 24.51 27.47
CA HIS A 45 -1.13 23.72 26.36
C HIS A 45 -1.29 22.23 26.64
N VAL A 46 -2.07 21.56 25.80
CA VAL A 46 -2.24 20.10 25.83
C VAL A 46 -1.38 19.49 24.72
N THR A 47 -0.33 18.78 25.10
CA THR A 47 0.54 18.06 24.17
C THR A 47 0.02 16.66 23.90
N GLN A 48 0.48 16.08 22.80
CA GLN A 48 0.23 14.68 22.48
C GLN A 48 0.87 13.76 23.55
N PRO A 49 0.16 12.74 24.04
CA PRO A 49 0.72 11.77 25.00
C PRO A 49 1.86 10.94 24.38
N SER A 50 2.76 10.46 25.23
CA SER A 50 3.79 9.51 24.80
C SER A 50 3.18 8.16 24.40
N LEU A 51 3.96 7.28 23.77
CA LEU A 51 3.49 5.93 23.42
C LEU A 51 3.09 5.13 24.67
N ALA A 52 3.85 5.26 25.76
CA ALA A 52 3.56 4.61 27.03
C ALA A 52 2.26 5.16 27.67
N ASP A 53 2.08 6.48 27.63
CA ASP A 53 0.87 7.11 28.16
C ASP A 53 -0.36 6.74 27.34
N THR A 54 -0.22 6.69 26.01
CA THR A 54 -1.29 6.26 25.09
C THR A 54 -1.71 4.83 25.38
N LEU A 55 -0.77 3.93 25.66
CA LEU A 55 -1.08 2.55 26.05
C LEU A 55 -1.86 2.50 27.37
N ASN A 56 -1.49 3.31 28.36
CA ASN A 56 -2.20 3.40 29.63
C ASN A 56 -3.63 3.96 29.45
N ILE A 57 -3.80 4.97 28.60
CA ILE A 57 -5.11 5.51 28.22
C ILE A 57 -5.98 4.42 27.57
N LEU A 58 -5.43 3.66 26.61
CA LEU A 58 -6.15 2.56 25.97
C LEU A 58 -6.56 1.48 26.96
N ARG A 59 -5.70 1.12 27.93
CA ARG A 59 -6.05 0.17 28.99
C ARG A 59 -7.20 0.66 29.86
N GLY A 60 -7.26 1.96 30.16
CA GLY A 60 -8.37 2.55 30.92
C GLY A 60 -9.69 2.61 30.13
N ILE A 61 -9.62 2.79 28.81
CA ILE A 61 -10.81 2.86 27.94
C ILE A 61 -11.22 1.47 27.43
N LYS A 62 -10.37 0.44 27.59
CA LYS A 62 -10.59 -0.93 27.13
C LYS A 62 -11.96 -1.46 27.54
N GLU A 63 -12.30 -1.41 28.83
CA GLU A 63 -13.58 -1.94 29.35
C GLU A 63 -14.79 -1.27 28.69
N LYS A 64 -14.67 0.04 28.39
CA LYS A 64 -15.71 0.78 27.70
C LYS A 64 -15.84 0.35 26.23
N ILE A 65 -14.72 0.18 25.51
CA ILE A 65 -14.75 -0.27 24.11
C ILE A 65 -15.31 -1.70 24.01
N GLU A 66 -14.93 -2.58 24.94
CA GLU A 66 -15.46 -3.94 25.02
C GLU A 66 -16.98 -3.92 25.28
N TYR A 67 -17.45 -3.04 26.18
CA TYR A 67 -18.87 -2.86 26.45
C TYR A 67 -19.66 -2.34 25.23
N ASP A 68 -19.18 -1.29 24.58
CA ASP A 68 -19.83 -0.66 23.43
C ASP A 68 -19.95 -1.62 22.22
N ASN A 69 -19.08 -2.64 22.14
CA ASN A 69 -19.07 -3.66 21.09
C ASN A 69 -19.54 -5.04 21.59
N GLU A 70 -20.57 -5.07 22.45
CA GLU A 70 -21.28 -6.29 22.87
C GLU A 70 -20.43 -7.32 23.65
N GLY A 71 -19.34 -6.89 24.29
CA GLY A 71 -18.54 -7.72 25.19
C GLY A 71 -17.41 -8.51 24.53
N LEU A 72 -16.98 -8.09 23.32
CA LEU A 72 -15.73 -8.56 22.70
C LEU A 72 -14.55 -8.45 23.67
N ARG A 73 -13.62 -9.41 23.63
CA ARG A 73 -12.39 -9.34 24.43
C ARG A 73 -11.23 -8.79 23.60
N ILE A 74 -10.58 -7.75 24.09
CA ILE A 74 -9.38 -7.18 23.45
C ILE A 74 -8.14 -7.71 24.19
N LYS A 75 -7.21 -8.35 23.48
CA LYS A 75 -5.94 -8.80 24.08
C LYS A 75 -5.06 -7.59 24.42
N ASP A 76 -4.27 -7.65 25.49
CA ASP A 76 -3.38 -6.53 25.87
C ASP A 76 -2.28 -6.31 24.81
N GLU A 77 -1.82 -7.38 24.17
CA GLU A 77 -0.87 -7.33 23.05
C GLU A 77 -1.43 -6.51 21.87
N THR A 78 -2.73 -6.62 21.59
CA THR A 78 -3.42 -5.86 20.55
C THR A 78 -3.34 -4.36 20.80
N LEU A 79 -3.44 -3.91 22.06
CA LEU A 79 -3.32 -2.49 22.41
C LEU A 79 -1.91 -1.96 22.15
N LYS A 80 -0.88 -2.75 22.46
CA LYS A 80 0.52 -2.38 22.16
C LYS A 80 0.72 -2.22 20.66
N VAL A 81 0.29 -3.21 19.88
CA VAL A 81 0.37 -3.20 18.42
C VAL A 81 -0.41 -2.02 17.83
N ALA A 82 -1.58 -1.67 18.36
CA ALA A 82 -2.33 -0.50 17.92
C ALA A 82 -1.56 0.81 18.13
N VAL A 83 -0.89 0.98 19.27
CA VAL A 83 -0.07 2.18 19.54
C VAL A 83 1.13 2.24 18.60
N GLU A 84 1.85 1.14 18.43
CA GLU A 84 3.04 1.06 17.58
C GLU A 84 2.70 1.30 16.11
N LEU A 85 1.72 0.58 15.56
CA LEU A 85 1.30 0.70 14.17
C LEU A 85 0.71 2.07 13.87
N SER A 86 -0.14 2.60 14.75
CA SER A 86 -0.71 3.93 14.56
C SER A 86 0.35 5.02 14.57
N ASN A 87 1.40 4.87 15.38
CA ASN A 87 2.49 5.82 15.39
C ASN A 87 3.32 5.76 14.11
N ARG A 88 3.60 4.55 13.61
CA ARG A 88 4.45 4.31 12.45
C ARG A 88 3.76 4.63 11.12
N TYR A 89 2.51 4.18 10.92
CA TYR A 89 1.85 4.20 9.62
C TYR A 89 0.86 5.36 9.44
N ILE A 90 0.25 5.87 10.51
CA ILE A 90 -0.75 6.94 10.42
C ILE A 90 -0.10 8.29 10.74
N SER A 91 0.37 8.96 9.69
CA SER A 91 0.83 10.35 9.72
C SER A 91 -0.34 11.34 9.63
N GLY A 92 -0.15 12.57 10.10
CA GLY A 92 -1.18 13.63 10.04
C GLY A 92 -2.29 13.55 11.10
N ARG A 93 -2.38 12.46 11.88
CA ARG A 93 -3.22 12.35 13.08
C ARG A 93 -2.36 12.21 14.34
N HIS A 94 -2.88 12.68 15.47
CA HIS A 94 -2.17 12.72 16.74
C HIS A 94 -2.68 11.62 17.68
N GLN A 95 -1.81 11.10 18.55
CA GLN A 95 -2.24 10.29 19.69
C GLN A 95 -3.05 11.14 20.69
N PRO A 96 -3.95 10.53 21.49
CA PRO A 96 -4.33 9.11 21.50
C PRO A 96 -5.45 8.75 20.52
N ASP A 97 -6.04 9.76 19.83
CA ASP A 97 -7.22 9.61 18.96
C ASP A 97 -7.02 8.52 17.89
N LYS A 98 -5.87 8.53 17.20
CA LYS A 98 -5.60 7.56 16.13
C LYS A 98 -5.56 6.11 16.62
N ALA A 99 -4.96 5.86 17.79
CA ALA A 99 -4.90 4.51 18.35
C ALA A 99 -6.27 4.04 18.87
N ILE A 100 -7.04 4.95 19.51
CA ILE A 100 -8.41 4.65 19.96
C ILE A 100 -9.29 4.26 18.77
N LYS A 101 -9.26 5.07 17.70
CA LYS A 101 -10.07 4.80 16.50
C LYS A 101 -9.69 3.49 15.81
N LEU A 102 -8.41 3.12 15.79
CA LEU A 102 -7.99 1.82 15.23
C LEU A 102 -8.54 0.65 16.03
N VAL A 103 -8.46 0.70 17.37
CA VAL A 103 -8.99 -0.36 18.23
C VAL A 103 -10.51 -0.44 18.10
N GLN A 104 -11.20 0.70 18.05
CA GLN A 104 -12.65 0.75 17.82
C GLN A 104 -13.04 0.18 16.46
N GLN A 105 -12.34 0.54 15.40
CA GLN A 105 -12.62 0.02 14.05
C GLN A 105 -12.33 -1.48 13.97
N ALA A 106 -11.24 -1.97 14.56
CA ALA A 106 -10.94 -3.40 14.59
C ALA A 106 -12.02 -4.17 15.38
N ALA A 107 -12.47 -3.64 16.52
CA ALA A 107 -13.58 -4.23 17.27
C ALA A 107 -14.89 -4.24 16.45
N ALA A 108 -15.19 -3.16 15.74
CA ALA A 108 -16.35 -3.08 14.86
C ALA A 108 -16.27 -4.08 13.70
N ASN A 109 -15.09 -4.26 13.09
CA ASN A 109 -14.88 -5.24 12.02
C ASN A 109 -15.08 -6.67 12.53
N VAL A 110 -14.50 -7.02 13.69
CA VAL A 110 -14.71 -8.34 14.31
C VAL A 110 -16.20 -8.55 14.64
N ARG A 111 -16.89 -7.51 15.11
CA ARG A 111 -18.34 -7.58 15.33
C ARG A 111 -19.10 -7.87 14.03
N LEU A 112 -18.77 -7.18 12.93
CA LEU A 112 -19.39 -7.45 11.63
C LEU A 112 -19.12 -8.89 11.16
N GLN A 113 -17.91 -9.41 11.36
CA GLN A 113 -17.57 -10.80 11.06
C GLN A 113 -18.37 -11.80 11.92
N LEU A 114 -18.67 -11.45 13.17
CA LEU A 114 -19.52 -12.27 14.04
C LEU A 114 -20.98 -12.27 13.58
N ASP A 115 -21.47 -11.16 13.02
CA ASP A 115 -22.83 -11.08 12.47
C ASP A 115 -22.96 -11.72 11.09
N CYS A 116 -21.91 -11.61 10.27
CA CYS A 116 -21.83 -12.16 8.93
C CYS A 116 -20.42 -12.72 8.70
N PRO A 117 -20.21 -14.05 8.90
CA PRO A 117 -18.93 -14.68 8.62
C PRO A 117 -18.51 -14.47 7.15
N VAL A 118 -17.26 -14.10 6.93
CA VAL A 118 -16.73 -13.78 5.59
C VAL A 118 -16.93 -14.94 4.62
N GLU A 119 -16.67 -16.18 5.07
CA GLU A 119 -16.86 -17.39 4.28
C GLU A 119 -18.30 -17.56 3.78
N ILE A 120 -19.30 -17.18 4.60
CA ILE A 120 -20.71 -17.25 4.19
C ILE A 120 -21.00 -16.15 3.16
N VAL A 121 -20.44 -14.95 3.33
CA VAL A 121 -20.62 -13.84 2.39
C VAL A 121 -19.99 -14.17 1.03
N GLU A 122 -18.76 -14.69 1.01
CA GLU A 122 -18.06 -15.09 -0.22
C GLU A 122 -18.84 -16.15 -0.99
N LEU A 123 -19.35 -17.18 -0.30
CA LEU A 123 -20.19 -18.20 -0.93
C LEU A 123 -21.52 -17.59 -1.44
N GLN A 124 -22.12 -16.63 -0.72
CA GLN A 124 -23.32 -15.94 -1.21
C GLN A 124 -23.05 -15.09 -2.45
N GLU A 125 -21.90 -14.43 -2.52
CA GLU A 125 -21.49 -13.65 -3.70
C GLU A 125 -21.27 -14.58 -4.90
N GLN A 126 -20.63 -15.74 -4.70
CA GLN A 126 -20.50 -16.77 -5.72
C GLN A 126 -21.87 -17.30 -6.18
N GLU A 127 -22.79 -17.55 -5.25
CA GLU A 127 -24.16 -17.97 -5.57
C GLU A 127 -24.88 -16.94 -6.45
N ILE A 128 -24.71 -15.64 -6.15
CA ILE A 128 -25.29 -14.54 -6.94
C ILE A 128 -24.64 -14.47 -8.31
N SER A 129 -23.31 -14.59 -8.40
CA SER A 129 -22.59 -14.55 -9.67
C SER A 129 -23.03 -15.67 -10.61
N LEU A 130 -23.14 -16.91 -10.09
CA LEU A 130 -23.58 -18.06 -10.87
C LEU A 130 -25.07 -17.94 -11.28
N LYS A 131 -25.93 -17.35 -10.43
CA LYS A 131 -27.31 -17.05 -10.81
C LYS A 131 -27.42 -16.02 -11.93
N LEU A 132 -26.57 -14.99 -11.91
CA LEU A 132 -26.50 -13.99 -12.97
C LEU A 132 -25.99 -14.62 -14.27
N GLU A 133 -24.99 -15.51 -14.18
CA GLU A 133 -24.50 -16.30 -15.32
C GLU A 133 -25.63 -17.14 -15.93
N LEU A 134 -26.39 -17.90 -15.12
CA LEU A 134 -27.55 -18.65 -15.60
C LEU A 134 -28.57 -17.76 -16.34
N GLN A 135 -28.94 -16.61 -15.76
CA GLN A 135 -29.89 -15.69 -16.39
C GLN A 135 -29.37 -15.09 -17.71
N ALA A 136 -28.06 -14.97 -17.87
CA ALA A 136 -27.43 -14.51 -19.10
C ALA A 136 -27.41 -15.62 -20.17
N ILE A 137 -27.15 -16.87 -19.77
CA ILE A 137 -27.08 -18.02 -20.67
C ILE A 137 -28.47 -18.45 -21.15
N ASP A 138 -29.49 -18.38 -20.29
CA ASP A 138 -30.88 -18.78 -20.61
C ASP A 138 -31.51 -17.94 -21.75
N LYS A 139 -30.92 -16.78 -22.06
CA LYS A 139 -31.32 -15.94 -23.20
C LYS A 139 -30.75 -16.43 -24.55
N LYS A 140 -29.81 -17.38 -24.55
CA LYS A 140 -29.11 -17.89 -25.74
C LYS A 140 -29.51 -19.35 -26.02
N ASN A 141 -29.72 -19.70 -27.29
CA ASN A 141 -30.31 -20.99 -27.70
C ASN A 141 -29.31 -21.96 -28.36
N ASP A 142 -28.09 -22.04 -27.84
CA ASP A 142 -27.00 -22.84 -28.42
C ASP A 142 -26.79 -24.18 -27.67
N CYS A 143 -26.23 -25.19 -28.35
CA CYS A 143 -25.97 -26.51 -27.75
C CYS A 143 -24.94 -26.44 -26.61
N ALA A 144 -23.89 -25.62 -26.78
CA ALA A 144 -22.88 -25.36 -25.76
C ALA A 144 -23.47 -24.64 -24.52
N SER A 145 -24.40 -23.70 -24.73
CA SER A 145 -25.13 -22.99 -23.67
C SER A 145 -25.93 -23.97 -22.80
N LYS A 146 -26.55 -24.99 -23.39
CA LYS A 146 -27.28 -26.03 -22.63
C LYS A 146 -26.37 -26.93 -21.79
N ALA A 147 -25.19 -27.28 -22.28
CA ALA A 147 -24.21 -28.05 -21.50
C ALA A 147 -23.69 -27.23 -20.31
N ARG A 148 -23.38 -25.94 -20.53
CA ARG A 148 -22.92 -25.02 -19.47
C ARG A 148 -23.99 -24.78 -18.39
N VAL A 149 -25.27 -24.67 -18.77
CA VAL A 149 -26.37 -24.57 -17.80
C VAL A 149 -26.37 -25.76 -16.83
N LEU A 150 -26.21 -26.99 -17.34
CA LEU A 150 -26.18 -28.19 -16.49
C LEU A 150 -24.98 -28.24 -15.54
N GLU A 151 -23.82 -27.69 -15.94
CA GLU A 151 -22.65 -27.56 -15.07
C GLU A 151 -22.90 -26.54 -13.95
N VAL A 152 -23.35 -25.33 -14.32
CA VAL A 152 -23.61 -24.26 -13.36
C VAL A 152 -24.73 -24.63 -12.37
N GLU A 153 -25.74 -25.39 -12.81
CA GLU A 153 -26.78 -25.92 -11.93
C GLU A 153 -26.23 -26.92 -10.89
N LYS A 154 -25.27 -27.77 -11.27
CA LYS A 154 -24.59 -28.68 -10.32
C LYS A 154 -23.76 -27.90 -9.32
N GLU A 155 -22.96 -26.93 -9.80
CA GLU A 155 -22.16 -26.06 -8.93
C GLU A 155 -23.05 -25.29 -7.93
N LEU A 156 -24.20 -24.79 -8.37
CA LEU A 156 -25.18 -24.12 -7.51
C LEU A 156 -25.79 -25.04 -6.45
N LEU A 157 -26.05 -26.31 -6.77
CA LEU A 157 -26.54 -27.29 -5.80
C LEU A 157 -25.49 -27.58 -4.73
N GLU A 158 -24.26 -27.90 -5.13
CA GLU A 158 -23.15 -28.14 -4.20
C GLU A 158 -22.88 -26.92 -3.30
N LEU A 159 -22.95 -25.72 -3.87
CA LEU A 159 -22.71 -24.48 -3.14
C LEU A 159 -23.86 -24.13 -2.18
N LYS A 160 -25.11 -24.44 -2.56
CA LYS A 160 -26.27 -24.30 -1.66
C LYS A 160 -26.21 -25.26 -0.47
N ASP A 161 -25.82 -26.51 -0.70
CA ASP A 161 -25.70 -27.50 0.39
C ASP A 161 -24.63 -27.05 1.40
N LYS A 162 -23.44 -26.65 0.90
CA LYS A 162 -22.38 -26.06 1.74
C LYS A 162 -22.86 -24.83 2.52
N LEU A 163 -23.58 -23.92 1.85
CA LEU A 163 -24.14 -22.72 2.49
C LEU A 163 -25.15 -23.06 3.58
N GLN A 164 -26.01 -24.07 3.37
CA GLN A 164 -26.99 -24.49 4.37
C GLN A 164 -26.31 -25.08 5.60
N ASP A 165 -25.33 -25.97 5.40
CA ASP A 165 -24.56 -26.58 6.49
C ASP A 165 -23.83 -25.53 7.32
N MET A 166 -23.16 -24.57 6.66
CA MET A 166 -22.46 -23.48 7.34
C MET A 166 -23.43 -22.53 8.06
N LYS A 167 -24.58 -22.20 7.45
CA LYS A 167 -25.61 -21.34 8.09
C LYS A 167 -26.22 -22.00 9.33
N LEU A 168 -26.45 -23.31 9.29
CA LEU A 168 -26.96 -24.06 10.44
C LEU A 168 -25.94 -24.09 11.58
N THR A 169 -24.68 -24.38 11.26
CA THR A 169 -23.56 -24.37 12.22
C THR A 169 -23.42 -22.99 12.86
N TYR A 170 -23.38 -21.94 12.04
CA TYR A 170 -23.33 -20.55 12.47
C TYR A 170 -24.50 -20.17 13.37
N ARG A 171 -25.75 -20.52 13.00
CA ARG A 171 -26.93 -20.19 13.81
C ARG A 171 -26.90 -20.86 15.18
N MET A 172 -26.40 -22.10 15.25
CA MET A 172 -26.23 -22.83 16.51
C MET A 172 -25.16 -22.19 17.38
N GLU A 173 -24.04 -21.77 16.80
CA GLU A 173 -22.97 -21.06 17.51
C GLU A 173 -23.43 -19.67 18.00
N LYS A 174 -24.10 -18.88 17.15
CA LYS A 174 -24.65 -17.57 17.53
C LYS A 174 -25.58 -17.65 18.73
N LEU A 175 -26.48 -18.64 18.75
CA LEU A 175 -27.37 -18.87 19.89
C LEU A 175 -26.62 -19.22 21.17
N ARG A 176 -25.48 -19.93 21.09
CA ARG A 176 -24.62 -20.22 22.26
C ARG A 176 -23.93 -18.96 22.76
N VAL A 177 -23.40 -18.16 21.84
CA VAL A 177 -22.74 -16.88 22.11
C VAL A 177 -23.70 -15.88 22.75
N ASP A 178 -24.90 -15.70 22.18
CA ASP A 178 -25.91 -14.77 22.71
C ASP A 178 -26.34 -15.14 24.14
N LYS A 179 -26.46 -16.44 24.44
CA LYS A 179 -26.73 -16.92 25.80
C LYS A 179 -25.60 -16.56 26.76
N TYR A 180 -24.35 -16.75 26.34
CA TYR A 180 -23.19 -16.37 27.13
C TYR A 180 -23.11 -14.86 27.37
N ARG A 181 -23.38 -14.05 26.35
CA ARG A 181 -23.43 -12.58 26.45
C ARG A 181 -24.49 -12.10 27.42
N LYS A 182 -25.70 -12.64 27.35
CA LYS A 182 -26.79 -12.32 28.30
C LYS A 182 -26.40 -12.63 29.74
N LEU A 183 -25.74 -13.77 29.98
CA LEU A 183 -25.24 -14.14 31.32
C LEU A 183 -24.16 -13.18 31.82
N LYS A 184 -23.24 -12.76 30.95
CA LYS A 184 -22.21 -11.76 31.27
C LYS A 184 -22.78 -10.37 31.56
N HIS A 185 -23.75 -9.94 30.76
CA HIS A 185 -24.43 -8.66 30.97
C HIS A 185 -25.13 -8.64 32.32
N TRP A 186 -25.90 -9.70 32.61
CA TRP A 186 -26.57 -9.85 33.90
C TRP A 186 -25.57 -9.86 35.07
N ARG A 187 -24.40 -10.50 34.92
CA ARG A 187 -23.31 -10.42 35.91
C ARG A 187 -22.79 -8.99 36.11
N GLY A 188 -22.68 -8.20 35.05
CA GLY A 188 -22.28 -6.78 35.12
C GLY A 188 -23.30 -5.93 35.89
N GLU A 189 -24.59 -6.13 35.64
CA GLU A 189 -25.67 -5.46 36.38
C GLU A 189 -25.64 -5.80 37.88
N ILE A 190 -25.41 -7.09 38.21
CA ILE A 190 -25.27 -7.55 39.60
C ILE A 190 -24.04 -6.90 40.27
N LEU A 191 -22.91 -6.78 39.56
CA LEU A 191 -21.70 -6.13 40.08
C LEU A 191 -21.93 -4.62 40.34
N SER A 192 -22.61 -3.92 39.43
CA SER A 192 -23.00 -2.52 39.64
C SER A 192 -23.92 -2.39 40.87
N SER A 193 -24.93 -3.25 40.97
CA SER A 193 -25.83 -3.33 42.13
C SER A 193 -25.08 -3.61 43.44
N GLN A 194 -24.04 -4.45 43.38
CA GLN A 194 -23.18 -4.72 44.53
C GLN A 194 -22.41 -3.47 44.98
N GLN A 195 -21.86 -2.70 44.04
CA GLN A 195 -21.15 -1.45 44.37
C GLN A 195 -22.09 -0.41 44.99
N GLU A 196 -23.33 -0.31 44.50
CA GLU A 196 -24.34 0.57 45.07
C GLU A 196 -24.77 0.12 46.48
N ALA A 197 -25.01 -1.18 46.67
CA ALA A 197 -25.36 -1.74 47.98
C ALA A 197 -24.23 -1.55 49.01
N LYS A 198 -22.97 -1.71 48.59
CA LYS A 198 -21.79 -1.40 49.41
C LYS A 198 -21.74 0.07 49.84
N LYS A 199 -22.04 1.00 48.92
CA LYS A 199 -22.11 2.44 49.23
C LYS A 199 -23.24 2.77 50.21
N LYS A 200 -24.36 2.05 50.15
CA LYS A 200 -25.54 2.25 51.01
C LYS A 200 -25.49 1.46 52.34
N MET A 201 -24.46 0.64 52.56
CA MET A 201 -24.29 -0.22 53.74
C MET A 201 -25.47 -1.19 54.01
N ASP A 202 -26.14 -1.65 52.96
CA ASP A 202 -27.31 -2.54 53.05
C ASP A 202 -26.85 -4.01 53.11
N GLN A 203 -26.67 -4.56 54.33
CA GLN A 203 -26.11 -5.90 54.54
C GLN A 203 -27.01 -7.04 54.04
N ALA A 204 -28.33 -6.89 54.13
CA ALA A 204 -29.28 -7.92 53.70
C ALA A 204 -29.22 -8.12 52.17
N ARG A 205 -29.26 -7.03 51.40
CA ARG A 205 -29.10 -7.07 49.94
C ARG A 205 -27.76 -7.62 49.50
N LEU A 206 -26.68 -7.40 50.24
CA LEU A 206 -25.35 -7.90 49.88
C LEU A 206 -25.30 -9.44 49.89
N SER A 207 -25.96 -10.09 50.85
CA SER A 207 -26.05 -11.56 50.92
C SER A 207 -26.80 -12.13 49.71
N ASP A 208 -27.94 -11.54 49.34
CA ASP A 208 -28.73 -11.97 48.18
C ASP A 208 -27.96 -11.79 46.87
N ILE A 209 -27.30 -10.64 46.70
CA ILE A 209 -26.45 -10.33 45.54
C ILE A 209 -25.28 -11.32 45.43
N GLU A 210 -24.64 -11.69 46.54
CA GLU A 210 -23.56 -12.68 46.54
C GLU A 210 -24.03 -14.08 46.13
N HIS A 211 -25.23 -14.48 46.55
CA HIS A 211 -25.83 -15.75 46.13
C HIS A 211 -26.14 -15.75 44.62
N ASP A 212 -26.75 -14.67 44.12
CA ASP A 212 -27.04 -14.53 42.69
C ASP A 212 -25.76 -14.52 41.86
N LEU A 213 -24.72 -13.79 42.29
CA LEU A 213 -23.43 -13.73 41.62
C LEU A 213 -22.77 -15.11 41.50
N ARG A 214 -22.81 -15.93 42.57
CA ARG A 214 -22.34 -17.33 42.52
C ARG A 214 -23.11 -18.18 41.51
N ARG A 215 -24.44 -18.02 41.45
CA ARG A 215 -25.30 -18.72 40.49
C ARG A 215 -24.93 -18.34 39.06
N THR A 216 -24.69 -17.06 38.80
CA THR A 216 -24.27 -16.56 37.48
C THR A 216 -22.90 -17.08 37.09
N ASP A 217 -21.94 -17.06 38.00
CA ASP A 217 -20.58 -17.54 37.75
C ASP A 217 -20.56 -19.04 37.40
N LEU A 218 -21.38 -19.85 38.08
CA LEU A 218 -21.58 -21.28 37.74
C LEU A 218 -22.16 -21.47 36.33
N ALA A 219 -23.13 -20.64 35.93
CA ALA A 219 -23.74 -20.69 34.60
C ALA A 219 -22.75 -20.27 33.51
N ILE A 220 -21.95 -19.23 33.76
CA ILE A 220 -20.88 -18.76 32.88
C ILE A 220 -19.82 -19.85 32.70
N SER A 221 -19.35 -20.47 33.79
CA SER A 221 -18.36 -21.55 33.72
C SER A 221 -18.84 -22.75 32.90
N LYS A 222 -20.13 -23.12 33.01
CA LYS A 222 -20.73 -24.17 32.18
C LYS A 222 -20.77 -23.78 30.71
N ALA A 223 -21.12 -22.53 30.40
CA ALA A 223 -21.14 -22.02 29.04
C ALA A 223 -19.73 -21.94 28.42
N GLU A 224 -18.71 -21.54 29.18
CA GLU A 224 -17.31 -21.49 28.72
C GLU A 224 -16.74 -22.86 28.35
N LYS A 225 -17.06 -23.91 29.14
CA LYS A 225 -16.61 -25.28 28.82
C LYS A 225 -17.18 -25.82 27.51
N VAL A 226 -18.41 -25.45 27.19
CA VAL A 226 -19.07 -25.85 25.92
C VAL A 226 -18.52 -25.06 24.73
N MET A 227 -18.01 -23.86 24.97
CA MET A 227 -17.46 -22.96 23.94
C MET A 227 -16.04 -23.35 23.50
N GLY A 228 -15.28 -24.12 24.30
CA GLY A 228 -13.90 -24.50 23.96
C GLY A 228 -13.74 -25.54 22.84
N CYS A 229 -14.84 -26.08 22.30
CA CYS A 229 -14.82 -27.12 21.27
C CYS A 229 -15.26 -26.54 19.91
N ASN A 230 -14.32 -26.43 18.96
CA ASN A 230 -14.51 -25.99 17.56
C ASN A 230 -15.34 -24.72 17.40
N VAL A 231 -14.66 -23.56 17.39
CA VAL A 231 -15.30 -22.25 17.31
C VAL A 231 -15.05 -21.64 15.94
N MET A 232 -16.10 -21.50 15.13
CA MET A 232 -16.08 -20.71 13.88
C MET A 232 -16.05 -19.20 14.20
N LEU A 233 -16.55 -18.80 15.38
CA LEU A 233 -16.71 -17.40 15.79
C LEU A 233 -15.74 -16.95 16.90
N THR A 234 -14.65 -16.29 16.55
CA THR A 234 -13.70 -15.75 17.55
C THR A 234 -14.15 -14.38 18.09
N GLU A 235 -14.54 -14.30 19.35
CA GLU A 235 -14.91 -13.03 20.02
C GLU A 235 -13.69 -12.21 20.53
N THR A 236 -12.50 -12.46 19.99
CA THR A 236 -11.25 -11.85 20.49
C THR A 236 -10.59 -10.98 19.45
N VAL A 237 -10.39 -9.70 19.76
CA VAL A 237 -9.61 -8.78 18.92
C VAL A 237 -8.13 -9.02 19.17
N GLY A 238 -7.51 -9.75 18.24
CA GLY A 238 -6.06 -9.96 18.17
C GLY A 238 -5.31 -8.87 17.38
N PRO A 239 -3.97 -8.89 17.41
CA PRO A 239 -3.11 -7.93 16.72
C PRO A 239 -3.27 -7.96 15.19
N GLU A 240 -3.64 -9.10 14.62
CA GLU A 240 -3.96 -9.27 13.19
C GLU A 240 -5.03 -8.29 12.70
N HIS A 241 -6.15 -8.16 13.42
CA HIS A 241 -7.24 -7.25 13.04
C HIS A 241 -6.81 -5.78 13.03
N ILE A 242 -5.89 -5.37 13.92
CA ILE A 242 -5.35 -4.01 13.90
C ILE A 242 -4.53 -3.80 12.63
N ALA A 243 -3.72 -4.78 12.26
CA ALA A 243 -2.87 -4.70 11.08
C ALA A 243 -3.71 -4.63 9.79
N GLU A 244 -4.81 -5.39 9.71
CA GLU A 244 -5.78 -5.31 8.61
C GLU A 244 -6.41 -3.92 8.49
N VAL A 245 -6.86 -3.33 9.60
CA VAL A 245 -7.44 -1.98 9.60
C VAL A 245 -6.40 -0.94 9.17
N VAL A 246 -5.17 -1.02 9.67
CA VAL A 246 -4.09 -0.10 9.26
C VAL A 246 -3.79 -0.27 7.78
N SER A 247 -3.79 -1.51 7.27
CA SER A 247 -3.57 -1.78 5.86
C SER A 247 -4.65 -1.15 4.98
N CYS A 248 -5.91 -1.31 5.37
CA CYS A 248 -7.05 -0.70 4.70
C CYS A 248 -7.00 0.83 4.72
N TRP A 249 -6.60 1.44 5.84
CA TRP A 249 -6.52 2.90 5.97
C TRP A 249 -5.35 3.53 5.21
N THR A 250 -4.26 2.78 5.04
CA THR A 250 -3.02 3.31 4.49
C THR A 250 -2.71 2.79 3.09
N GLY A 251 -3.43 1.76 2.62
CA GLY A 251 -3.12 1.04 1.38
C GLY A 251 -1.91 0.11 1.48
N ILE A 252 -1.23 0.06 2.63
CA ILE A 252 0.03 -0.66 2.79
C ILE A 252 -0.24 -2.01 3.44
N PRO A 253 0.15 -3.14 2.84
CA PRO A 253 -0.05 -4.45 3.45
C PRO A 253 0.81 -4.60 4.71
N VAL A 254 0.20 -4.34 5.87
CA VAL A 254 0.79 -4.57 7.19
C VAL A 254 0.59 -6.04 7.56
N THR A 255 1.28 -6.96 6.86
CA THR A 255 1.34 -8.36 7.32
C THR A 255 2.35 -8.48 8.47
N ARG A 256 2.15 -9.43 9.40
CA ARG A 256 2.94 -9.62 10.64
C ARG A 256 4.40 -9.11 10.52
N LEU A 257 4.67 -7.97 11.15
CA LEU A 257 5.90 -7.15 11.09
C LEU A 257 7.16 -7.78 11.72
N GLY A 258 7.34 -9.08 11.60
CA GLY A 258 8.52 -9.74 12.18
C GLY A 258 9.05 -10.90 11.39
N GLN A 259 8.17 -11.77 10.88
CA GLN A 259 8.59 -12.97 10.15
C GLN A 259 8.49 -12.75 8.64
N ASN A 260 7.36 -12.21 8.17
CA ASN A 260 7.14 -11.99 6.74
C ASN A 260 8.01 -10.86 6.16
N GLU A 261 8.19 -9.76 6.89
CA GLU A 261 9.09 -8.67 6.46
C GLU A 261 10.54 -9.16 6.40
N LYS A 262 10.98 -10.02 7.34
CA LYS A 262 12.32 -10.61 7.29
C LYS A 262 12.51 -11.53 6.09
N THR A 263 11.54 -12.40 5.81
CA THR A 263 11.60 -13.28 4.62
C THR A 263 11.53 -12.48 3.32
N LEU A 264 10.72 -11.42 3.28
CA LEU A 264 10.64 -10.49 2.15
C LEU A 264 12.00 -9.82 1.92
N LEU A 265 12.58 -9.23 2.96
CA LEU A 265 13.86 -8.53 2.87
C LEU A 265 15.02 -9.47 2.54
N ALA A 266 15.01 -10.70 3.06
CA ALA A 266 16.02 -11.70 2.75
C ALA A 266 15.97 -12.17 1.28
N SER A 267 14.78 -12.19 0.67
CA SER A 267 14.57 -12.58 -0.73
C SER A 267 14.34 -11.38 -1.67
N LEU A 268 14.67 -10.16 -1.22
CA LEU A 268 14.35 -8.94 -1.96
C LEU A 268 15.05 -8.89 -3.33
N ALA A 269 16.33 -9.27 -3.40
CA ALA A 269 17.07 -9.30 -4.67
C ALA A 269 16.43 -10.28 -5.67
N ASP A 270 16.14 -11.51 -5.24
CA ASP A 270 15.50 -12.54 -6.08
C ASP A 270 14.12 -12.09 -6.58
N ARG A 271 13.34 -11.43 -5.72
CA ARG A 271 12.05 -10.87 -6.08
C ARG A 271 12.15 -9.74 -7.09
N LEU A 272 13.16 -8.87 -6.96
CA LEU A 272 13.40 -7.82 -7.96
C LEU A 272 13.79 -8.43 -9.31
N HIS A 273 14.53 -9.54 -9.34
CA HIS A 273 14.88 -10.26 -10.58
C HIS A 273 13.69 -10.92 -11.31
N GLN A 274 12.57 -11.13 -10.60
CA GLN A 274 11.31 -11.56 -11.26
C GLN A 274 10.83 -10.54 -12.30
N ARG A 275 11.22 -9.26 -12.15
CA ARG A 275 10.82 -8.17 -13.04
C ARG A 275 11.99 -7.51 -13.76
N VAL A 276 13.12 -7.32 -13.08
CA VAL A 276 14.35 -6.75 -13.66
C VAL A 276 15.21 -7.88 -14.22
N VAL A 277 15.50 -7.83 -15.51
CA VAL A 277 16.38 -8.78 -16.19
C VAL A 277 17.83 -8.31 -16.09
N GLY A 278 18.72 -9.20 -15.65
CA GLY A 278 20.13 -8.90 -15.44
C GLY A 278 20.37 -7.87 -14.34
N GLN A 279 21.42 -7.07 -14.51
CA GLN A 279 21.78 -5.97 -13.59
C GLN A 279 22.05 -6.42 -12.14
N ASP A 280 22.64 -7.61 -11.96
CA ASP A 280 22.83 -8.25 -10.65
C ASP A 280 23.53 -7.33 -9.64
N ASP A 281 24.60 -6.65 -10.05
CA ASP A 281 25.32 -5.70 -9.19
C ASP A 281 24.42 -4.57 -8.69
N ALA A 282 23.55 -4.06 -9.57
CA ALA A 282 22.64 -2.96 -9.26
C ALA A 282 21.51 -3.39 -8.33
N VAL A 283 20.87 -4.52 -8.64
CA VAL A 283 19.80 -5.11 -7.82
C VAL A 283 20.33 -5.44 -6.43
N ASN A 284 21.50 -6.09 -6.35
CA ASN A 284 22.12 -6.44 -5.07
C ASN A 284 22.52 -5.21 -4.25
N ALA A 285 23.08 -4.18 -4.87
CA ALA A 285 23.45 -2.95 -4.18
C ALA A 285 22.24 -2.23 -3.58
N VAL A 286 21.13 -2.16 -4.33
CA VAL A 286 19.89 -1.54 -3.88
C VAL A 286 19.23 -2.37 -2.77
N ALA A 287 19.07 -3.67 -2.98
CA ALA A 287 18.49 -4.58 -1.99
C ALA A 287 19.27 -4.53 -0.67
N THR A 288 20.61 -4.60 -0.72
CA THR A 288 21.47 -4.54 0.47
C THR A 288 21.30 -3.23 1.24
N ALA A 289 21.18 -2.09 0.55
CA ALA A 289 20.99 -0.79 1.20
C ALA A 289 19.62 -0.70 1.90
N ILE A 290 18.56 -1.23 1.27
CA ILE A 290 17.21 -1.27 1.87
C ILE A 290 17.18 -2.18 3.08
N VAL A 291 17.78 -3.38 2.99
CA VAL A 291 17.89 -4.33 4.11
C VAL A 291 18.63 -3.69 5.29
N ARG A 292 19.72 -2.95 5.04
CA ARG A 292 20.46 -2.21 6.08
C ARG A 292 19.58 -1.16 6.76
N SER A 293 18.78 -0.41 6.00
CA SER A 293 17.88 0.60 6.57
C SER A 293 16.77 -0.04 7.41
N ARG A 294 16.11 -1.07 6.87
CA ARG A 294 15.00 -1.78 7.52
C ARG A 294 15.41 -2.63 8.73
N SER A 295 16.66 -3.07 8.79
CA SER A 295 17.22 -3.75 9.98
C SER A 295 17.56 -2.80 11.12
N GLY A 296 17.36 -1.48 10.96
CA GLY A 296 17.69 -0.48 11.97
C GLY A 296 19.18 -0.18 12.09
N LEU A 297 20.00 -0.72 11.18
CA LEU A 297 21.44 -0.43 11.07
C LEU A 297 21.72 0.82 10.22
N GLY A 298 20.68 1.39 9.59
CA GLY A 298 20.74 2.66 8.88
C GLY A 298 20.67 3.89 9.77
N LYS A 299 20.81 5.07 9.18
CA LYS A 299 20.64 6.34 9.91
C LYS A 299 19.14 6.64 10.08
N PRO A 300 18.63 6.85 11.30
CA PRO A 300 17.18 6.92 11.56
C PRO A 300 16.49 8.20 11.04
N GLN A 301 17.24 9.23 10.61
CA GLN A 301 16.70 10.47 10.05
C GLN A 301 16.85 10.54 8.52
N ARG A 302 17.05 9.40 7.86
CA ARG A 302 17.18 9.32 6.40
C ARG A 302 16.06 8.47 5.79
N PRO A 303 15.76 8.66 4.49
CA PRO A 303 14.79 7.84 3.78
C PRO A 303 15.20 6.35 3.83
N ILE A 304 14.28 5.45 3.48
CA ILE A 304 14.54 3.99 3.48
C ILE A 304 15.75 3.67 2.61
N GLY A 305 15.89 4.36 1.49
CA GLY A 305 17.08 4.30 0.66
C GLY A 305 17.11 5.46 -0.32
N SER A 306 18.32 5.88 -0.68
CA SER A 306 18.56 6.94 -1.65
C SER A 306 19.58 6.48 -2.69
N PHE A 307 19.19 6.53 -3.96
CA PHE A 307 19.95 5.93 -5.06
C PHE A 307 20.09 6.89 -6.23
N ILE A 308 21.28 6.94 -6.83
CA ILE A 308 21.49 7.52 -8.16
C ILE A 308 21.73 6.36 -9.14
N LEU A 309 20.80 6.15 -10.07
CA LEU A 309 20.86 5.14 -11.11
C LEU A 309 21.46 5.73 -12.39
N LEU A 310 22.65 5.29 -12.74
CA LEU A 310 23.42 5.70 -13.91
C LEU A 310 23.35 4.64 -15.01
N GLY A 311 23.43 5.06 -16.27
CA GLY A 311 23.43 4.12 -17.40
C GLY A 311 22.95 4.76 -18.70
N PRO A 312 22.99 4.03 -19.82
CA PRO A 312 22.35 4.46 -21.06
C PRO A 312 20.82 4.44 -20.94
N PRO A 313 20.09 5.09 -21.88
CA PRO A 313 18.64 4.98 -21.94
C PRO A 313 18.21 3.53 -22.23
N GLY A 314 17.06 3.12 -21.67
CA GLY A 314 16.45 1.83 -21.99
C GLY A 314 17.07 0.60 -21.32
N VAL A 315 17.97 0.75 -20.33
CA VAL A 315 18.59 -0.37 -19.58
C VAL A 315 17.79 -0.84 -18.36
N GLY A 316 16.62 -0.25 -18.09
CA GLY A 316 15.76 -0.68 -16.97
C GLY A 316 15.84 0.15 -15.67
N LYS A 317 16.37 1.38 -15.70
CA LYS A 317 16.41 2.26 -14.51
C LYS A 317 15.03 2.49 -13.88
N THR A 318 14.05 2.85 -14.72
CA THR A 318 12.65 3.04 -14.31
C THR A 318 12.01 1.71 -13.89
N GLU A 319 12.39 0.60 -14.54
CA GLU A 319 11.84 -0.72 -14.24
C GLU A 319 12.26 -1.21 -12.85
N LEU A 320 13.51 -0.95 -12.46
CA LEU A 320 13.98 -1.20 -11.10
C LEU A 320 13.18 -0.39 -10.06
N ALA A 321 12.84 0.87 -10.37
CA ALA A 321 12.02 1.71 -9.48
C ALA A 321 10.59 1.17 -9.33
N LYS A 322 9.98 0.71 -10.44
CA LYS A 322 8.66 0.07 -10.45
C LYS A 322 8.64 -1.23 -9.65
N ALA A 323 9.63 -2.10 -9.89
CA ALA A 323 9.80 -3.35 -9.15
C ALA A 323 9.97 -3.09 -7.65
N LEU A 324 10.69 -2.04 -7.25
CA LEU A 324 10.83 -1.67 -5.85
C LEU A 324 9.51 -1.21 -5.23
N ALA A 325 8.70 -0.42 -5.95
CA ALA A 325 7.41 0.03 -5.46
C ALA A 325 6.48 -1.17 -5.19
N GLU A 326 6.41 -2.08 -6.15
CA GLU A 326 5.63 -3.31 -6.05
C GLU A 326 6.10 -4.21 -4.90
N GLN A 327 7.42 -4.48 -4.80
CA GLN A 327 7.93 -5.43 -3.80
C GLN A 327 7.95 -4.87 -2.37
N LEU A 328 8.15 -3.56 -2.19
CA LEU A 328 8.22 -2.95 -0.85
C LEU A 328 6.88 -2.43 -0.34
N PHE A 329 6.03 -1.94 -1.24
CA PHE A 329 4.78 -1.26 -0.86
C PHE A 329 3.53 -1.96 -1.40
N GLY A 330 3.68 -2.99 -2.24
CA GLY A 330 2.60 -3.84 -2.72
C GLY A 330 1.91 -3.36 -4.00
N ASP A 331 2.27 -2.18 -4.51
CA ASP A 331 1.66 -1.60 -5.72
C ASP A 331 2.69 -0.78 -6.51
N GLU A 332 2.73 -0.96 -7.84
CA GLU A 332 3.55 -0.17 -8.75
C GLU A 332 3.08 1.30 -8.82
N ASN A 333 1.78 1.56 -8.62
CA ASN A 333 1.22 2.91 -8.66
C ASN A 333 1.73 3.82 -7.54
N LEU A 334 2.34 3.24 -6.50
CA LEU A 334 3.04 3.97 -5.43
C LEU A 334 4.43 4.48 -5.89
N LEU A 335 4.75 4.34 -7.18
CA LEU A 335 5.84 5.04 -7.84
C LEU A 335 5.41 6.44 -8.27
N VAL A 336 5.90 7.45 -7.55
CA VAL A 336 5.70 8.85 -7.90
C VAL A 336 6.85 9.31 -8.79
N ARG A 337 6.56 9.55 -10.08
CA ARG A 337 7.56 9.98 -11.06
C ARG A 337 7.49 11.48 -11.32
N PHE A 338 8.65 12.14 -11.25
CA PHE A 338 8.86 13.52 -11.66
C PHE A 338 9.92 13.59 -12.77
N ASP A 339 9.56 14.17 -13.91
CA ASP A 339 10.51 14.45 -14.99
C ASP A 339 11.23 15.76 -14.70
N MET A 340 12.55 15.71 -14.48
CA MET A 340 13.35 16.87 -14.13
C MET A 340 13.56 17.85 -15.29
N SER A 341 13.24 17.45 -16.52
CA SER A 341 13.16 18.36 -17.67
C SER A 341 12.09 19.44 -17.48
N GLU A 342 11.02 19.17 -16.72
CA GLU A 342 10.00 20.17 -16.39
C GLU A 342 10.46 21.17 -15.32
N PHE A 343 11.60 20.89 -14.66
CA PHE A 343 12.13 21.63 -13.52
C PHE A 343 13.46 22.34 -13.80
N MET A 344 13.71 22.69 -15.06
CA MET A 344 14.93 23.38 -15.51
C MET A 344 15.03 24.84 -15.04
N GLU A 345 13.89 25.48 -14.77
CA GLU A 345 13.83 26.90 -14.41
C GLU A 345 13.56 27.11 -12.91
N LYS A 346 14.09 28.18 -12.32
CA LYS A 346 13.85 28.48 -10.90
C LYS A 346 12.36 28.57 -10.51
N ASN A 347 11.50 29.12 -11.38
CA ASN A 347 10.07 29.27 -11.09
C ASN A 347 9.33 27.93 -11.06
N SER A 348 9.77 26.97 -11.87
CA SER A 348 9.18 25.63 -11.91
C SER A 348 9.38 24.85 -10.60
N VAL A 349 10.46 25.13 -9.86
CA VAL A 349 10.76 24.53 -8.56
C VAL A 349 9.67 24.81 -7.53
N ALA A 350 9.03 25.98 -7.60
CA ALA A 350 7.90 26.31 -6.73
C ALA A 350 6.72 25.34 -6.91
N ARG A 351 6.58 24.66 -8.06
CA ARG A 351 5.52 23.64 -8.26
C ARG A 351 5.73 22.40 -7.40
N LEU A 352 6.99 22.04 -7.05
CA LEU A 352 7.27 20.87 -6.19
C LEU A 352 6.89 21.10 -4.72
N ILE A 353 7.14 22.31 -4.21
CA ILE A 353 6.96 22.67 -2.79
C ILE A 353 5.77 23.60 -2.51
N GLY A 354 5.09 24.08 -3.55
CA GLY A 354 3.98 25.03 -3.47
C GLY A 354 4.42 26.46 -3.78
N ALA A 355 3.51 27.31 -4.24
CA ALA A 355 3.83 28.70 -4.54
C ALA A 355 4.17 29.50 -3.26
N SER A 356 5.00 30.53 -3.39
CA SER A 356 5.31 31.44 -2.28
C SER A 356 4.08 32.29 -1.88
N PRO A 357 4.00 32.81 -0.64
CA PRO A 357 2.92 33.70 -0.22
C PRO A 357 2.74 34.89 -1.18
N GLY A 358 1.53 35.08 -1.70
CA GLY A 358 1.16 36.19 -2.60
C GLY A 358 1.13 35.85 -4.09
N LEU A 359 1.49 34.63 -4.49
CA LEU A 359 1.36 34.14 -5.87
C LEU A 359 0.05 33.33 -6.06
N VAL A 360 -0.47 33.32 -7.29
CA VAL A 360 -1.61 32.46 -7.67
C VAL A 360 -1.20 31.00 -7.47
N GLY A 361 -2.06 30.21 -6.82
CA GLY A 361 -1.74 28.83 -6.43
C GLY A 361 -1.11 28.68 -5.03
N TYR A 362 -0.97 29.75 -4.24
CA TYR A 362 -0.48 29.65 -2.85
C TYR A 362 -1.30 28.69 -1.96
N ASN A 363 -2.60 28.56 -2.22
CA ASN A 363 -3.47 27.63 -1.48
C ASN A 363 -3.33 26.17 -1.95
N GLU A 364 -2.72 25.94 -3.11
CA GLU A 364 -2.41 24.60 -3.62
C GLU A 364 -1.04 24.18 -3.05
N GLY A 365 -1.00 23.06 -2.33
CA GLY A 365 0.27 22.51 -1.87
C GLY A 365 1.14 22.08 -3.05
N GLY A 366 2.44 21.89 -2.82
CA GLY A 366 3.34 21.46 -3.90
C GLY A 366 3.08 20.03 -4.34
N GLN A 367 3.42 19.72 -5.59
CA GLN A 367 3.20 18.39 -6.17
C GLN A 367 3.93 17.29 -5.40
N LEU A 368 5.22 17.49 -5.07
CA LEU A 368 6.01 16.53 -4.27
C LEU A 368 5.49 16.47 -2.83
N THR A 369 5.26 17.64 -2.26
CA THR A 369 4.92 17.79 -0.84
C THR A 369 3.53 17.21 -0.52
N GLU A 370 2.52 17.45 -1.34
CA GLU A 370 1.19 16.86 -1.13
C GLU A 370 1.13 15.38 -1.49
N GLN A 371 1.86 14.92 -2.52
CA GLN A 371 1.89 13.50 -2.86
C GLN A 371 2.44 12.68 -1.70
N VAL A 372 3.60 13.06 -1.15
CA VAL A 372 4.21 12.34 -0.02
C VAL A 372 3.40 12.50 1.26
N ARG A 373 2.68 13.63 1.44
CA ARG A 373 1.76 13.80 2.57
C ARG A 373 0.58 12.82 2.51
N ARG A 374 0.05 12.54 1.32
CA ARG A 374 -1.06 11.59 1.11
C ARG A 374 -0.57 10.14 1.14
N GLU A 375 0.57 9.89 0.51
CA GLU A 375 1.18 8.56 0.34
C GLU A 375 2.63 8.57 0.85
N PRO A 376 2.81 8.50 2.19
CA PRO A 376 4.13 8.58 2.82
C PRO A 376 5.01 7.34 2.57
N TYR A 377 4.42 6.26 2.06
CA TYR A 377 5.09 5.01 1.69
C TYR A 377 5.08 4.88 0.19
N SER A 378 6.12 5.39 -0.45
CA SER A 378 6.20 5.49 -1.90
C SER A 378 7.65 5.45 -2.38
N VAL A 379 7.82 5.06 -3.64
CA VAL A 379 9.08 5.25 -4.36
C VAL A 379 8.98 6.57 -5.11
N ILE A 380 9.89 7.49 -4.85
CA ILE A 380 9.94 8.79 -5.52
C ILE A 380 11.06 8.74 -6.56
N LEU A 381 10.68 8.85 -7.83
CA LEU A 381 11.58 8.79 -8.97
C LEU A 381 11.77 10.18 -9.58
N PHE A 382 12.99 10.71 -9.47
CA PHE A 382 13.44 11.92 -10.17
C PHE A 382 14.15 11.49 -11.46
N ASP A 383 13.44 11.55 -12.58
CA ASP A 383 13.96 11.12 -13.89
C ASP A 383 14.83 12.24 -14.51
N GLU A 384 15.97 11.88 -15.09
CA GLU A 384 16.91 12.81 -15.76
C GLU A 384 17.38 13.98 -14.88
N VAL A 385 17.81 13.67 -13.64
CA VAL A 385 18.12 14.68 -12.62
C VAL A 385 19.23 15.66 -13.03
N GLU A 386 20.07 15.32 -14.00
CA GLU A 386 21.07 16.20 -14.59
C GLU A 386 20.49 17.45 -15.28
N LYS A 387 19.21 17.40 -15.67
CA LYS A 387 18.50 18.53 -16.30
C LYS A 387 17.88 19.46 -15.27
N ALA A 388 17.78 19.05 -14.00
CA ALA A 388 17.11 19.83 -12.97
C ALA A 388 17.84 21.15 -12.68
N HIS A 389 17.08 22.19 -12.33
CA HIS A 389 17.66 23.41 -11.78
C HIS A 389 18.38 23.13 -10.44
N VAL A 390 19.48 23.84 -10.16
CA VAL A 390 20.29 23.66 -8.93
C VAL A 390 19.45 23.74 -7.65
N ALA A 391 18.43 24.61 -7.62
CA ALA A 391 17.52 24.73 -6.48
C ALA A 391 16.70 23.46 -6.19
N VAL A 392 16.46 22.59 -7.18
CA VAL A 392 15.85 21.27 -6.94
C VAL A 392 16.83 20.37 -6.20
N LEU A 393 18.11 20.38 -6.59
CA LEU A 393 19.17 19.62 -5.91
C LEU A 393 19.33 20.07 -4.45
N ASP A 394 19.20 21.37 -4.18
CA ASP A 394 19.21 21.91 -2.82
C ASP A 394 18.02 21.40 -1.98
N LEU A 395 16.82 21.32 -2.57
CA LEU A 395 15.65 20.74 -1.89
C LEU A 395 15.85 19.25 -1.62
N LEU A 396 16.35 18.50 -2.60
CA LEU A 396 16.66 17.08 -2.44
C LEU A 396 17.69 16.85 -1.34
N LEU A 397 18.70 17.72 -1.21
CA LEU A 397 19.67 17.63 -0.13
C LEU A 397 19.01 17.70 1.25
N GLN A 398 18.01 18.58 1.44
CA GLN A 398 17.26 18.66 2.70
C GLN A 398 16.49 17.36 2.99
N VAL A 399 15.89 16.78 1.96
CA VAL A 399 15.17 15.51 2.07
C VAL A 399 16.12 14.36 2.43
N LEU A 400 17.27 14.27 1.75
CA LEU A 400 18.27 13.22 1.99
C LEU A 400 18.93 13.33 3.37
N ASP A 401 18.94 14.51 3.98
CA ASP A 401 19.56 14.75 5.28
C ASP A 401 18.67 14.49 6.48
N ALA A 402 17.46 15.03 6.44
CA ALA A 402 16.57 15.04 7.60
C ALA A 402 15.28 14.25 7.38
N SER A 403 15.11 13.61 6.22
CA SER A 403 13.85 13.00 5.78
C SER A 403 12.68 13.97 5.89
N ARG A 404 12.93 15.27 5.79
CA ARG A 404 11.92 16.29 6.02
C ARG A 404 12.05 17.40 5.01
N LEU A 405 10.92 17.80 4.46
CA LEU A 405 10.81 18.96 3.61
C LEU A 405 9.75 19.88 4.17
N THR A 406 10.05 21.16 4.30
CA THR A 406 9.05 22.16 4.70
C THR A 406 8.54 22.86 3.46
N ASP A 407 7.23 22.80 3.25
CA ASP A 407 6.59 23.50 2.13
C ASP A 407 6.58 25.02 2.34
N ASN A 408 6.20 25.77 1.32
CA ASN A 408 6.11 27.23 1.40
C ASN A 408 4.96 27.73 2.31
N GLN A 409 4.12 26.84 2.82
CA GLN A 409 3.08 27.13 3.83
C GLN A 409 3.58 26.84 5.25
N GLY A 410 4.82 26.41 5.43
CA GLY A 410 5.41 26.06 6.73
C GLY A 410 4.98 24.69 7.28
N LYS A 411 4.39 23.82 6.46
CA LYS A 411 4.11 22.42 6.83
C LYS A 411 5.35 21.57 6.55
N THR A 412 5.81 20.87 7.58
CA THR A 412 6.89 19.89 7.44
C THR A 412 6.30 18.52 7.08
N ILE A 413 6.82 17.91 6.02
CA ILE A 413 6.43 16.61 5.49
C ILE A 413 7.56 15.62 5.72
N ASP A 414 7.20 14.38 6.05
CA ASP A 414 8.11 13.31 6.43
C ASP A 414 8.33 12.33 5.26
N PHE A 415 9.59 12.09 4.93
CA PHE A 415 10.10 11.21 3.89
C PHE A 415 10.81 9.97 4.48
N SER A 416 10.70 9.72 5.79
CA SER A 416 11.37 8.59 6.45
C SER A 416 10.93 7.23 5.89
N ASN A 417 9.74 7.15 5.29
CA ASN A 417 9.16 5.93 4.73
C ASN A 417 9.21 5.87 3.20
N THR A 418 9.98 6.74 2.54
CA THR A 418 10.11 6.76 1.09
C THR A 418 11.43 6.17 0.63
N VAL A 419 11.45 5.68 -0.62
CA VAL A 419 12.69 5.34 -1.33
C VAL A 419 12.89 6.40 -2.40
N ILE A 420 14.05 7.07 -2.39
CA ILE A 420 14.37 8.13 -3.34
C ILE A 420 15.29 7.58 -4.41
N ILE A 421 14.84 7.64 -5.66
CA ILE A 421 15.59 7.19 -6.83
C ILE A 421 15.76 8.38 -7.75
N MET A 422 17.00 8.64 -8.15
CA MET A 422 17.35 9.63 -9.16
C MET A 422 17.95 8.89 -10.34
N THR A 423 17.41 9.05 -11.54
CA THR A 423 18.05 8.51 -12.75
C THR A 423 18.89 9.60 -13.39
N SER A 424 20.00 9.19 -14.00
CA SER A 424 20.79 10.11 -14.81
C SER A 424 21.47 9.41 -15.97
N ASN A 425 21.50 10.06 -17.13
CA ASN A 425 22.19 9.57 -18.32
C ASN A 425 23.64 10.08 -18.42
N LEU A 426 24.15 10.72 -17.37
CA LEU A 426 25.55 11.16 -17.28
C LEU A 426 26.52 9.99 -17.46
N GLY A 427 27.57 10.22 -18.24
CA GLY A 427 28.61 9.22 -18.53
C GLY A 427 28.17 8.11 -19.49
N SER A 428 26.98 8.21 -20.10
CA SER A 428 26.50 7.24 -21.10
C SER A 428 27.44 7.07 -22.31
N GLU A 429 28.21 8.11 -22.65
CA GLU A 429 29.23 8.10 -23.69
C GLU A 429 30.44 7.20 -23.39
N HIS A 430 30.67 6.86 -22.12
CA HIS A 430 31.76 5.98 -21.71
C HIS A 430 31.36 4.50 -21.67
N PHE A 431 30.12 4.17 -22.05
CA PHE A 431 29.69 2.78 -22.15
C PHE A 431 30.16 2.20 -23.48
N PRO A 432 30.73 0.98 -23.48
CA PRO A 432 31.18 0.35 -24.71
C PRO A 432 30.04 0.20 -25.72
N THR A 433 30.37 0.41 -26.99
CA THR A 433 29.45 0.22 -28.13
C THR A 433 29.35 -1.22 -28.59
N ASP A 434 30.35 -2.06 -28.30
CA ASP A 434 30.42 -3.43 -28.79
C ASP A 434 29.62 -4.40 -27.90
N MET A 435 28.63 -5.07 -28.49
CA MET A 435 27.74 -6.04 -27.82
C MET A 435 28.33 -7.44 -27.61
N GLN A 436 29.54 -7.71 -28.12
CA GLN A 436 30.13 -9.06 -28.10
C GLN A 436 30.96 -9.35 -26.84
N GLY A 437 31.22 -8.33 -26.01
CA GLY A 437 31.93 -8.46 -24.74
C GLY A 437 31.00 -8.75 -23.56
N PRO A 438 31.55 -9.07 -22.37
CA PRO A 438 30.76 -9.21 -21.16
C PRO A 438 29.93 -7.94 -20.92
N ALA A 439 28.66 -8.12 -20.54
CA ALA A 439 27.73 -7.01 -20.31
C ALA A 439 28.23 -6.03 -19.23
N THR A 440 29.14 -6.47 -18.37
CA THR A 440 29.71 -5.69 -17.28
C THR A 440 30.73 -4.66 -17.76
N LEU A 441 30.53 -3.41 -17.36
CA LEU A 441 31.53 -2.34 -17.52
C LEU A 441 32.85 -2.70 -16.84
N ASP A 442 33.95 -2.60 -17.57
CA ASP A 442 35.31 -2.65 -17.01
C ASP A 442 35.51 -1.54 -15.97
N ASP A 443 36.36 -1.81 -14.97
CA ASP A 443 36.67 -0.86 -13.90
C ASP A 443 37.20 0.49 -14.43
N ALA A 444 37.93 0.47 -15.55
CA ALA A 444 38.42 1.68 -16.21
C ALA A 444 37.27 2.60 -16.67
N HIS A 445 36.23 2.03 -17.28
CA HIS A 445 35.07 2.78 -17.75
C HIS A 445 34.18 3.22 -16.57
N LYS A 446 34.03 2.39 -15.53
CA LYS A 446 33.33 2.79 -14.28
C LYS A 446 33.97 4.03 -13.65
N ILE A 447 35.30 4.12 -13.64
CA ILE A 447 36.03 5.29 -13.13
C ILE A 447 35.68 6.55 -13.94
N LEU A 448 35.58 6.44 -15.27
CA LEU A 448 35.20 7.57 -16.14
C LEU A 448 33.76 8.04 -15.87
N VAL A 449 32.80 7.11 -15.77
CA VAL A 449 31.40 7.43 -15.44
C VAL A 449 31.32 8.14 -14.07
N ILE A 450 32.00 7.60 -13.05
CA ILE A 450 32.04 8.21 -11.71
C ILE A 450 32.70 9.60 -11.75
N LYS A 451 33.69 9.81 -12.61
CA LYS A 451 34.35 11.11 -12.78
C LYS A 451 33.37 12.16 -13.31
N GLU A 452 32.53 11.83 -14.29
CA GLU A 452 31.50 12.76 -14.78
C GLU A 452 30.45 13.08 -13.71
N VAL A 453 30.01 12.09 -12.95
CA VAL A 453 29.08 12.28 -11.83
C VAL A 453 29.67 13.24 -10.79
N LYS A 454 30.95 13.09 -10.45
CA LYS A 454 31.65 13.98 -9.50
C LYS A 454 31.90 15.39 -10.03
N LYS A 455 31.88 15.60 -11.35
CA LYS A 455 31.93 16.94 -11.95
C LYS A 455 30.59 17.64 -11.85
N PHE A 456 29.50 16.91 -12.08
CA PHE A 456 28.14 17.48 -12.06
C PHE A 456 27.61 17.68 -10.63
N PHE A 457 27.66 16.65 -9.79
CA PHE A 457 27.16 16.71 -8.42
C PHE A 457 28.24 17.19 -7.46
N ARG A 458 27.84 18.09 -6.55
CA ARG A 458 28.69 18.51 -5.44
C ARG A 458 28.98 17.33 -4.50
N PRO A 459 30.19 17.23 -3.91
CA PRO A 459 30.51 16.17 -2.94
C PRO A 459 29.49 16.06 -1.81
N GLU A 460 29.02 17.20 -1.30
CA GLU A 460 27.98 17.27 -0.25
C GLU A 460 26.72 16.49 -0.61
N PHE A 461 26.31 16.49 -1.88
CA PHE A 461 25.14 15.75 -2.34
C PHE A 461 25.42 14.25 -2.40
N LEU A 462 26.56 13.86 -2.97
CA LEU A 462 26.95 12.45 -3.12
C LEU A 462 27.12 11.75 -1.76
N ASP A 463 27.60 12.46 -0.73
CA ASP A 463 27.76 11.93 0.63
C ASP A 463 26.42 11.65 1.35
N ARG A 464 25.31 12.18 0.84
CA ARG A 464 23.97 11.95 1.40
C ARG A 464 23.24 10.78 0.75
N VAL A 465 23.61 10.45 -0.49
CA VAL A 465 23.08 9.30 -1.22
C VAL A 465 23.66 8.00 -0.65
N ASP A 466 22.84 6.97 -0.46
CA ASP A 466 23.29 5.69 0.08
C ASP A 466 24.20 4.95 -0.89
N ARG A 467 23.84 4.93 -2.18
CA ARG A 467 24.61 4.30 -3.26
C ARG A 467 24.42 5.01 -4.59
N ILE A 468 25.52 5.15 -5.32
CA ILE A 468 25.52 5.38 -6.77
C ILE A 468 25.56 4.00 -7.42
N VAL A 469 24.61 3.72 -8.30
CA VAL A 469 24.39 2.42 -8.91
C VAL A 469 24.52 2.56 -10.41
N ILE A 470 25.39 1.76 -11.02
CA ILE A 470 25.62 1.78 -12.48
C ILE A 470 24.88 0.59 -13.08
N LEU A 471 23.96 0.87 -14.00
CA LEU A 471 23.28 -0.13 -14.80
C LEU A 471 24.01 -0.26 -16.14
N ASN A 472 24.36 -1.49 -16.47
CA ASN A 472 25.11 -1.83 -17.67
C ASN A 472 24.19 -1.91 -18.90
N ARG A 473 24.79 -1.96 -20.10
CA ARG A 473 24.03 -2.33 -21.30
C ARG A 473 23.57 -3.79 -21.19
N LEU A 474 22.38 -4.06 -21.70
CA LEU A 474 21.83 -5.43 -21.73
C LEU A 474 22.51 -6.23 -22.83
N SER A 475 22.91 -7.46 -22.50
CA SER A 475 23.37 -8.48 -23.45
C SER A 475 22.23 -8.97 -24.34
N ARG A 476 22.56 -9.65 -25.44
CA ARG A 476 21.56 -10.23 -26.33
C ARG A 476 20.64 -11.22 -25.62
N ASP A 477 21.17 -12.02 -24.71
CA ASP A 477 20.39 -13.02 -23.99
C ASP A 477 19.43 -12.36 -22.98
N GLU A 478 19.88 -11.32 -22.28
CA GLU A 478 19.02 -10.50 -21.40
C GLU A 478 17.91 -9.80 -22.20
N LEU A 479 18.22 -9.27 -23.39
CA LEU A 479 17.20 -8.66 -24.25
C LEU A 479 16.18 -9.68 -24.75
N ARG A 480 16.63 -10.89 -25.08
CA ARG A 480 15.74 -11.99 -25.46
C ARG A 480 14.79 -12.34 -24.32
N GLU A 481 15.28 -12.35 -23.09
CA GLU A 481 14.44 -12.56 -21.92
C GLU A 481 13.43 -11.41 -21.71
N VAL A 482 13.85 -10.15 -21.90
CA VAL A 482 12.94 -8.98 -21.86
C VAL A 482 11.84 -9.12 -22.92
N ALA A 483 12.19 -9.47 -24.16
CA ALA A 483 11.22 -9.71 -25.23
C ALA A 483 10.24 -10.84 -24.87
N ARG A 484 10.75 -11.94 -24.30
CA ARG A 484 9.93 -13.07 -23.83
C ARG A 484 8.91 -12.62 -22.77
N ARG A 485 9.31 -11.79 -21.81
CA ARG A 485 8.41 -11.26 -20.76
C ARG A 485 7.30 -10.41 -21.36
N HIS A 486 7.63 -9.46 -22.25
CA HIS A 486 6.61 -8.66 -22.92
C HIS A 486 5.65 -9.50 -23.77
N MET A 487 6.14 -10.54 -24.46
CA MET A 487 5.27 -11.47 -25.20
C MET A 487 4.35 -12.27 -24.28
N ASN A 488 4.81 -12.66 -23.08
CA ASN A 488 3.96 -13.31 -22.07
C ASN A 488 2.86 -12.37 -21.55
N ASP A 489 3.13 -11.07 -21.41
CA ASP A 489 2.11 -10.08 -21.03
C ASP A 489 1.04 -9.93 -22.11
N VAL A 490 1.43 -9.99 -23.39
CA VAL A 490 0.50 -10.05 -24.52
C VAL A 490 -0.31 -11.35 -24.46
N ALA A 491 0.34 -12.50 -24.30
CA ALA A 491 -0.33 -13.81 -24.20
C ALA A 491 -1.34 -13.86 -23.06
N THR A 492 -1.02 -13.30 -21.88
CA THR A 492 -1.94 -13.26 -20.73
C THR A 492 -3.18 -12.41 -21.02
N ARG A 493 -3.04 -11.31 -21.78
CA ARG A 493 -4.18 -10.48 -22.20
C ARG A 493 -5.07 -11.21 -23.21
N PHE A 494 -4.50 -11.97 -24.13
CA PHE A 494 -5.25 -12.78 -25.10
C PHE A 494 -5.90 -14.03 -24.46
N ALA A 495 -5.25 -14.65 -23.48
CA ALA A 495 -5.79 -15.79 -22.74
C ALA A 495 -7.11 -15.44 -22.01
N LYS A 496 -7.24 -14.20 -21.50
CA LYS A 496 -8.50 -13.70 -20.93
C LYS A 496 -9.66 -13.61 -21.94
N LYS A 497 -9.34 -13.59 -23.24
CA LYS A 497 -10.31 -13.66 -24.34
C LYS A 497 -10.48 -15.08 -24.91
N GLY A 498 -9.94 -16.09 -24.24
CA GLY A 498 -9.99 -17.48 -24.70
C GLY A 498 -9.08 -17.79 -25.90
N ILE A 499 -8.06 -16.96 -26.16
CA ILE A 499 -7.13 -17.14 -27.28
C ILE A 499 -5.75 -17.51 -26.73
N ALA A 500 -5.20 -18.63 -27.17
CA ALA A 500 -3.83 -19.04 -26.81
C ALA A 500 -2.83 -18.46 -27.81
N LEU A 501 -1.70 -17.94 -27.32
CA LEU A 501 -0.60 -17.50 -28.18
C LEU A 501 0.60 -18.43 -28.03
N ARG A 502 1.13 -18.92 -29.16
CA ARG A 502 2.36 -19.71 -29.20
C ARG A 502 3.42 -18.94 -29.99
N VAL A 503 4.54 -18.66 -29.34
CA VAL A 503 5.64 -17.87 -29.91
C VAL A 503 6.89 -18.74 -29.97
N THR A 504 7.55 -18.77 -31.12
CA THR A 504 8.83 -19.48 -31.28
C THR A 504 10.01 -18.61 -30.84
N ASP A 505 11.11 -19.22 -30.39
CA ASP A 505 12.31 -18.45 -29.95
C ASP A 505 12.92 -17.62 -31.10
N ALA A 506 12.76 -18.07 -32.35
CA ALA A 506 13.18 -17.32 -33.54
C ALA A 506 12.47 -15.97 -33.68
N VAL A 507 11.21 -15.86 -33.25
CA VAL A 507 10.47 -14.58 -33.23
C VAL A 507 11.07 -13.62 -32.22
N LEU A 508 11.54 -14.12 -31.08
CA LEU A 508 12.23 -13.30 -30.08
C LEU A 508 13.56 -12.76 -30.64
N ASP A 509 14.24 -13.54 -31.48
CA ASP A 509 15.50 -13.12 -32.11
C ASP A 509 15.32 -11.91 -33.03
N ILE A 510 14.23 -11.82 -33.78
CA ILE A 510 13.92 -10.66 -34.63
C ILE A 510 13.89 -9.35 -33.84
N PHE A 511 13.35 -9.38 -32.61
CA PHE A 511 13.29 -8.19 -31.75
C PHE A 511 14.65 -7.82 -31.13
N THR A 512 15.63 -8.72 -31.19
CA THR A 512 16.96 -8.54 -30.57
C THR A 512 18.10 -8.40 -31.59
N GLU A 513 17.83 -8.53 -32.89
CA GLU A 513 18.85 -8.46 -33.93
C GLU A 513 19.48 -7.06 -34.05
N SER A 514 20.82 -7.06 -34.10
CA SER A 514 21.71 -5.89 -34.10
C SER A 514 21.65 -5.01 -35.35
N ASN A 515 20.88 -5.40 -36.37
CA ASN A 515 20.77 -4.65 -37.64
C ASN A 515 19.69 -3.56 -37.62
N ASN A 516 18.99 -3.35 -36.50
CA ASN A 516 18.08 -2.20 -36.34
C ASN A 516 18.88 -0.98 -35.81
N PRO A 517 19.17 0.04 -36.66
CA PRO A 517 19.95 1.21 -36.25
C PRO A 517 19.31 2.01 -35.10
N GLU A 518 18.01 1.81 -34.85
CA GLU A 518 17.27 2.46 -33.75
C GLU A 518 17.57 1.86 -32.37
N TYR A 519 18.02 0.60 -32.27
CA TYR A 519 18.30 -0.05 -31.00
C TYR A 519 19.48 0.60 -30.25
N MET A 520 20.50 1.05 -30.99
CA MET A 520 21.73 1.62 -30.43
C MET A 520 21.49 2.88 -29.57
N LEU A 521 20.34 3.56 -29.79
CA LEU A 521 19.96 4.82 -29.16
C LEU A 521 18.92 4.68 -28.03
N TYR A 522 18.07 3.64 -28.02
CA TYR A 522 16.88 3.59 -27.13
C TYR A 522 16.74 2.32 -26.27
N GLY A 523 17.58 1.29 -26.42
CA GLY A 523 17.60 0.09 -25.58
C GLY A 523 16.29 -0.71 -25.59
N ALA A 524 15.89 -1.29 -24.45
CA ALA A 524 14.69 -2.14 -24.33
C ALA A 524 13.36 -1.42 -24.62
N ARG A 525 13.32 -0.07 -24.60
CA ARG A 525 12.11 0.70 -24.93
C ARG A 525 11.61 0.44 -26.36
N ASN A 526 12.52 0.14 -27.28
CA ASN A 526 12.14 -0.19 -28.65
C ASN A 526 11.52 -1.59 -28.79
N ILE A 527 11.93 -2.55 -27.95
CA ILE A 527 11.39 -3.92 -28.00
C ILE A 527 9.88 -3.90 -27.74
N GLN A 528 9.46 -3.19 -26.68
CA GLN A 528 8.04 -3.06 -26.36
C GLN A 528 7.26 -2.47 -27.54
N ARG A 529 7.77 -1.38 -28.13
CA ARG A 529 7.13 -0.71 -29.27
C ARG A 529 7.06 -1.63 -30.51
N MET A 530 8.12 -2.36 -30.81
CA MET A 530 8.14 -3.32 -31.92
C MET A 530 7.13 -4.45 -31.71
N ILE A 531 6.97 -4.94 -30.48
CA ILE A 531 5.95 -5.94 -30.14
C ILE A 531 4.54 -5.35 -30.27
N GLU A 532 4.33 -4.11 -29.85
CA GLU A 532 3.05 -3.42 -30.04
C GLU A 532 2.71 -3.28 -31.53
N GLU A 533 3.59 -2.66 -32.32
CA GLU A 533 3.37 -2.39 -33.75
C GLU A 533 3.31 -3.66 -34.60
N ARG A 534 4.21 -4.64 -34.38
CA ARG A 534 4.30 -5.82 -35.24
C ARG A 534 3.39 -6.96 -34.82
N VAL A 535 3.14 -7.12 -33.52
CA VAL A 535 2.35 -8.23 -32.97
C VAL A 535 0.98 -7.77 -32.52
N THR A 536 0.92 -6.81 -31.60
CA THR A 536 -0.35 -6.46 -30.94
C THR A 536 -1.33 -5.83 -31.93
N ASP A 537 -0.86 -4.88 -32.74
CA ASP A 537 -1.69 -4.22 -33.76
C ASP A 537 -2.14 -5.21 -34.83
N HIS A 538 -1.27 -6.11 -35.27
CA HIS A 538 -1.61 -7.14 -36.26
C HIS A 538 -2.66 -8.12 -35.70
N LEU A 539 -2.48 -8.62 -34.48
CA LEU A 539 -3.46 -9.49 -33.83
C LEU A 539 -4.80 -8.77 -33.59
N ALA A 540 -4.76 -7.47 -33.28
CA ALA A 540 -5.97 -6.67 -33.12
C ALA A 540 -6.75 -6.54 -34.44
N ILE A 541 -6.06 -6.30 -35.56
CA ILE A 541 -6.67 -6.29 -36.89
C ILE A 541 -7.30 -7.65 -37.20
N MET A 542 -6.55 -8.74 -37.02
CA MET A 542 -7.05 -10.11 -37.28
C MET A 542 -8.31 -10.44 -36.45
N LEU A 543 -8.35 -9.99 -35.20
CA LEU A 543 -9.50 -10.17 -34.31
C LEU A 543 -10.72 -9.36 -34.77
N VAL A 544 -10.53 -8.13 -35.26
CA VAL A 544 -11.62 -7.29 -35.81
C VAL A 544 -12.10 -7.80 -37.16
N THR A 545 -11.23 -8.38 -37.97
CA THR A 545 -11.57 -8.97 -39.28
C THR A 545 -12.11 -10.39 -39.20
N GLU A 546 -12.41 -10.88 -37.99
CA GLU A 546 -12.96 -12.23 -37.74
C GLU A 546 -12.06 -13.38 -38.26
N GLN A 547 -10.73 -13.20 -38.24
CA GLN A 547 -9.76 -14.23 -38.59
C GLN A 547 -9.30 -15.06 -37.37
N ILE A 548 -9.54 -14.56 -36.16
CA ILE A 548 -9.22 -15.23 -34.89
C ILE A 548 -10.52 -15.40 -34.12
N PHE A 549 -10.80 -16.63 -33.68
CA PHE A 549 -12.01 -16.99 -32.93
C PHE A 549 -11.68 -17.31 -31.47
N GLU A 550 -12.70 -17.28 -30.61
CA GLU A 550 -12.58 -17.81 -29.23
C GLU A 550 -12.20 -19.30 -29.30
N ASN A 551 -11.32 -19.75 -28.40
CA ASN A 551 -10.69 -21.08 -28.35
C ASN A 551 -9.66 -21.39 -29.45
N SER A 552 -9.23 -20.41 -30.25
CA SER A 552 -8.14 -20.60 -31.21
C SER A 552 -6.74 -20.48 -30.57
N THR A 553 -5.77 -21.15 -31.19
CA THR A 553 -4.34 -20.96 -30.90
C THR A 553 -3.70 -20.20 -32.05
N VAL A 554 -3.12 -19.03 -31.77
CA VAL A 554 -2.34 -18.29 -32.77
C VAL A 554 -0.86 -18.62 -32.60
N CYS A 555 -0.29 -19.25 -33.62
CA CYS A 555 1.13 -19.55 -33.73
C CYS A 555 1.83 -18.40 -34.48
N ILE A 556 2.81 -17.80 -33.83
CA ILE A 556 3.67 -16.74 -34.39
C ILE A 556 5.02 -17.35 -34.72
N GLU A 557 5.36 -17.33 -36.01
CA GLU A 557 6.57 -17.89 -36.58
C GLU A 557 7.31 -16.84 -37.42
N VAL A 558 8.58 -17.12 -37.74
CA VAL A 558 9.38 -16.28 -38.63
C VAL A 558 9.30 -16.83 -40.05
N ASP A 559 8.90 -16.00 -41.00
CA ASP A 559 9.08 -16.31 -42.42
C ASP A 559 10.55 -16.07 -42.80
N GLN A 560 11.30 -17.16 -42.98
CA GLN A 560 12.74 -17.14 -43.25
C GLN A 560 13.10 -16.46 -44.58
N GLU A 561 12.16 -16.31 -45.52
CA GLU A 561 12.43 -15.67 -46.81
C GLU A 561 12.29 -14.14 -46.76
N LYS A 562 11.42 -13.63 -45.89
CA LYS A 562 11.10 -12.18 -45.79
C LYS A 562 11.60 -11.52 -44.52
N ASN A 563 12.05 -12.31 -43.54
CA ASN A 563 12.38 -11.86 -42.20
C ASN A 563 11.21 -11.10 -41.53
N GLU A 564 9.98 -11.54 -41.82
CA GLU A 564 8.72 -10.99 -41.32
C GLU A 564 8.03 -12.00 -40.40
N LEU A 565 7.11 -11.50 -39.56
CA LEU A 565 6.30 -12.35 -38.69
C LEU A 565 5.17 -12.99 -39.49
N ALA A 566 5.07 -14.31 -39.43
CA ALA A 566 3.97 -15.09 -39.98
C ALA A 566 3.00 -15.50 -38.87
N TYR A 567 1.71 -15.30 -39.12
CA TYR A 567 0.63 -15.63 -38.18
C TYR A 567 -0.17 -16.81 -38.73
N ARG A 568 -0.17 -17.93 -37.99
CA ARG A 568 -1.02 -19.08 -38.30
C ARG A 568 -2.04 -19.25 -37.18
N VAL A 569 -3.32 -19.29 -37.55
CA VAL A 569 -4.40 -19.58 -36.60
C VAL A 569 -4.73 -21.06 -36.71
N GLU A 570 -4.60 -21.77 -35.60
CA GLU A 570 -5.06 -23.14 -35.45
C GLU A 570 -6.36 -23.11 -34.64
N GLU A 571 -7.44 -23.60 -35.24
CA GLU A 571 -8.65 -23.90 -34.48
C GLU A 571 -8.35 -25.10 -33.60
N ASN A 572 -8.38 -24.92 -32.27
CA ASN A 572 -8.38 -26.06 -31.38
C ASN A 572 -9.73 -26.75 -31.58
N GLY A 573 -9.75 -27.73 -32.47
CA GLY A 573 -10.94 -28.55 -32.74
C GLY A 573 -11.42 -29.17 -31.44
N GLY A 574 -12.50 -28.63 -30.89
CA GLY A 574 -13.29 -29.21 -29.82
C GLY A 574 -14.73 -29.38 -30.31
N CYS A 575 -14.98 -30.56 -30.89
CA CYS A 575 -16.27 -31.20 -31.22
C CYS A 575 -17.44 -30.37 -31.74
#